data_AF-A0A6J2EY43-F1
#
_entry.id   AF-A0A6J2EY43-F1
#
_cell.length_a   1.000
_cell.length_b   1.000
_cell.length_c   1.000
_cell.angle_alpha   90.00
_cell.angle_beta   90.00
_cell.angle_gamma   90.00
#
_symmetry.space_group_name_H-M   'P 1'
#
loop_
_entity.id
_entity.type
_entity.pdbx_description
1 polymer ?
#
loop_
_entity_poly.entity_id
_entity_poly.type
_entity_poly.pdbx_seq_one_letter_code
_entity_poly.pdbx_strand_id
1 'polypeptide(L)'
;MAGSVLRGAERQLSQLSGSGVPILLRQMFEPKSCTYSYLLGDRESREAILIDPVLETAPRDAQLVKELGLRLLYAVNTHCHADHITGSGLLRSLLPGCQSVISRLSGAQADLHIEDGDSIHFGRFALETRASPGHTPGCVTFVLNDHSMAFTGDALLIRGCGRTDFQQGCAKTLYHSVHEKIFTLPGDCLIYPAHDYRDFAVPANMRCGIQTPPS
;
A
#
# COMPACT_ATOMS: atom_id res chain seq x y z
N MET A 1 -3.83 40.40 14.58
CA MET A 1 -2.74 39.46 14.88
C MET A 1 -3.04 38.17 14.14
N ALA A 2 -2.21 37.86 13.13
CA ALA A 2 -2.30 36.66 12.27
C ALA A 2 -2.35 35.37 13.11
N GLY A 3 -3.03 34.27 12.73
CA GLY A 3 -3.23 33.73 11.40
C GLY A 3 -2.25 32.58 11.19
N SER A 4 -2.65 31.34 11.49
CA SER A 4 -1.92 30.11 11.12
C SER A 4 -2.87 28.92 11.10
N VAL A 5 -3.65 28.84 10.02
CA VAL A 5 -4.33 27.60 9.62
C VAL A 5 -3.29 26.76 8.88
N LEU A 6 -2.80 25.70 9.50
CA LEU A 6 -1.96 24.70 8.86
C LEU A 6 -2.81 23.95 7.82
N ARG A 7 -2.74 24.41 6.57
CA ARG A 7 -3.23 23.66 5.41
C ARG A 7 -2.22 22.54 5.14
N GLY A 8 -2.53 21.33 5.59
CA GLY A 8 -1.90 20.13 5.06
C GLY A 8 -2.17 20.08 3.56
N ALA A 9 -1.12 20.08 2.75
CA ALA A 9 -1.23 20.04 1.30
C ALA A 9 -1.64 18.62 0.86
N GLU A 10 -2.93 18.34 0.83
CA GLU A 10 -3.48 17.18 0.14
C GLU A 10 -3.19 17.33 -1.36
N ARG A 11 -2.14 16.67 -1.86
CA ARG A 11 -1.85 16.62 -3.29
C ARG A 11 -2.73 15.57 -3.94
N GLN A 12 -3.77 16.02 -4.62
CA GLN A 12 -4.55 15.21 -5.55
C GLN A 12 -3.72 14.88 -6.79
N LEU A 13 -2.99 13.77 -6.76
CA LEU A 13 -2.33 13.22 -7.94
C LEU A 13 -3.34 12.35 -8.70
N SER A 14 -3.81 12.83 -9.85
CA SER A 14 -4.40 11.94 -10.85
C SER A 14 -3.25 11.29 -11.61
N GLN A 15 -2.98 10.00 -11.34
CA GLN A 15 -2.02 9.24 -12.14
C GLN A 15 -2.78 8.42 -13.19
N LEU A 16 -2.28 8.45 -14.41
CA LEU A 16 -2.81 7.69 -15.53
C LEU A 16 -2.33 6.24 -15.37
N SER A 17 -3.26 5.29 -15.42
CA SER A 17 -2.92 3.89 -15.64
C SER A 17 -2.34 3.71 -17.04
N GLY A 18 -1.60 2.62 -17.28
CA GLY A 18 -1.18 2.19 -18.61
C GLY A 18 -2.34 1.97 -19.59
N SER A 19 -3.58 1.85 -19.08
CA SER A 19 -4.82 1.77 -19.87
C SER A 19 -5.44 3.13 -20.23
N GLY A 20 -4.86 4.25 -19.81
CA GLY A 20 -5.34 5.61 -20.11
C GLY A 20 -6.54 6.09 -19.28
N VAL A 21 -7.00 5.29 -18.31
CA VAL A 21 -8.10 5.66 -17.41
C VAL A 21 -7.54 6.02 -16.02
N PRO A 22 -7.72 7.26 -15.55
CA PRO A 22 -7.08 7.71 -14.32
C PRO A 22 -7.67 7.01 -13.09
N ILE A 23 -6.86 6.18 -12.43
CA ILE A 23 -7.16 5.65 -11.10
C ILE A 23 -7.17 6.81 -10.08
N LEU A 24 -8.08 6.77 -9.11
CA LEU A 24 -7.96 7.64 -7.93
C LEU A 24 -6.90 7.03 -7.02
N LEU A 25 -5.83 7.79 -6.75
CA LEU A 25 -4.83 7.45 -5.73
C LEU A 25 -4.77 8.59 -4.69
N ARG A 26 -4.75 8.22 -3.42
CA ARG A 26 -4.33 9.08 -2.31
C ARG A 26 -3.32 8.33 -1.46
N GLN A 27 -2.22 9.00 -1.17
CA GLN A 27 -1.24 8.58 -0.19
C GLN A 27 -1.45 9.44 1.05
N MET A 28 -1.79 8.81 2.17
CA MET A 28 -1.91 9.45 3.47
C MET A 28 -0.73 9.04 4.33
N PHE A 29 -0.35 9.90 5.28
CA PHE A 29 0.78 9.66 6.18
C PHE A 29 0.33 9.71 7.63
N GLU A 30 0.83 8.79 8.45
CA GLU A 30 0.70 8.80 9.91
C GLU A 30 2.08 9.09 10.53
N PRO A 31 2.27 10.27 11.17
CA PRO A 31 3.59 10.75 11.53
C PRO A 31 4.24 10.06 12.73
N LYS A 32 3.49 9.32 13.58
CA LYS A 32 4.09 8.64 14.75
C LYS A 32 4.83 7.38 14.35
N SER A 33 4.23 6.57 13.48
CA SER A 33 4.78 5.33 12.93
C SER A 33 5.54 5.55 11.63
N CYS A 34 5.37 6.71 11.00
CA CYS A 34 5.83 7.00 9.65
C CYS A 34 5.19 6.10 8.58
N THR A 35 3.96 5.65 8.82
CA THR A 35 3.21 4.76 7.93
C THR A 35 2.57 5.54 6.80
N TYR A 36 2.66 5.00 5.58
CA TYR A 36 1.82 5.37 4.46
C TYR A 36 0.62 4.44 4.35
N SER A 37 -0.57 5.04 4.26
CA SER A 37 -1.80 4.34 3.87
C SER A 37 -2.20 4.78 2.46
N TYR A 38 -2.65 3.84 1.63
CA TYR A 38 -2.95 4.11 0.22
C TYR A 38 -4.42 3.84 -0.11
N LEU A 39 -5.17 4.88 -0.47
CA LEU A 39 -6.54 4.76 -0.96
C LEU A 39 -6.51 4.73 -2.49
N LEU A 40 -6.94 3.60 -3.06
CA LEU A 40 -7.14 3.43 -4.49
C LEU A 40 -8.64 3.33 -4.78
N GLY A 41 -9.10 3.88 -5.91
CA GLY A 41 -10.50 3.73 -6.30
C GLY A 41 -10.77 3.92 -7.79
N ASP A 42 -11.80 3.20 -8.26
CA ASP A 42 -12.38 3.43 -9.58
C ASP A 42 -13.32 4.63 -9.53
N ARG A 43 -13.04 5.64 -10.34
CA ARG A 43 -13.84 6.87 -10.41
C ARG A 43 -15.23 6.66 -11.00
N GLU A 44 -15.44 5.62 -11.80
CA GLU A 44 -16.75 5.31 -12.38
C GLU A 44 -17.58 4.45 -11.44
N SER A 45 -17.09 3.27 -11.04
CA SER A 45 -17.86 2.37 -10.15
C SER A 45 -17.92 2.84 -8.70
N ARG A 46 -17.04 3.77 -8.31
CA ARG A 46 -16.84 4.28 -6.94
C ARG A 46 -16.33 3.23 -5.95
N GLU A 47 -15.93 2.06 -6.43
CA GLU A 47 -15.35 1.02 -5.57
C GLU A 47 -13.89 1.35 -5.24
N ALA A 48 -13.51 1.07 -3.99
CA ALA A 48 -12.21 1.45 -3.47
C ALA A 48 -11.60 0.37 -2.56
N ILE A 49 -10.28 0.46 -2.40
CA ILE A 49 -9.46 -0.34 -1.52
C ILE A 49 -8.52 0.59 -0.73
N LEU A 50 -8.27 0.26 0.54
CA LEU A 50 -7.33 0.98 1.41
C LEU A 50 -6.25 0.02 1.89
N ILE A 51 -5.00 0.32 1.54
CA ILE A 51 -3.82 -0.47 1.89
C ILE A 51 -3.17 0.12 3.15
N ASP A 52 -2.81 -0.75 4.09
CA ASP A 52 -2.12 -0.45 5.36
C ASP A 52 -2.77 0.69 6.17
N PRO A 53 -4.07 0.59 6.51
CA PRO A 53 -4.72 1.59 7.36
C PRO A 53 -4.22 1.51 8.80
N VAL A 54 -4.02 2.68 9.42
CA VAL A 54 -3.64 2.80 10.84
C VAL A 54 -4.87 3.08 11.71
N LEU A 55 -4.95 2.49 12.90
CA LEU A 55 -6.11 2.61 13.81
C LEU A 55 -6.42 4.07 14.16
N GLU A 56 -5.40 4.83 14.54
CA GLU A 56 -5.52 6.23 14.96
C GLU A 56 -6.06 7.12 13.84
N THR A 57 -5.81 6.77 12.58
CA THR A 57 -6.26 7.54 11.42
C THR A 57 -7.48 6.95 10.71
N ALA A 58 -7.98 5.79 11.13
CA ALA A 58 -9.15 5.17 10.53
C ALA A 58 -10.39 6.09 10.46
N PRO A 59 -10.69 6.97 11.45
CA PRO A 59 -11.76 7.96 11.31
C PRO A 59 -11.54 8.97 10.19
N ARG A 60 -10.30 9.47 10.03
CA ARG A 60 -9.90 10.35 8.91
C ARG A 60 -10.11 9.64 7.59
N ASP A 61 -9.64 8.40 7.49
CA ASP A 61 -9.70 7.62 6.24
C ASP A 61 -11.16 7.30 5.86
N ALA A 62 -11.99 6.96 6.83
CA ALA A 62 -13.42 6.75 6.63
C ALA A 62 -14.15 8.03 6.19
N GLN A 63 -13.76 9.19 6.73
CA GLN A 63 -14.29 10.48 6.31
C GLN A 63 -13.90 10.78 4.86
N LEU A 64 -12.63 10.60 4.49
CA LEU A 64 -12.14 10.82 3.13
C LEU A 64 -12.85 9.92 2.11
N VAL A 65 -13.07 8.64 2.42
CA VAL A 65 -13.85 7.72 1.59
C VAL A 65 -15.26 8.27 1.32
N LYS A 66 -15.94 8.78 2.38
CA LYS A 66 -17.28 9.35 2.27
C LYS A 66 -17.30 10.64 1.43
N GLU A 67 -16.35 11.54 1.67
CA GLU A 67 -16.22 12.82 0.95
C GLU A 67 -15.92 12.64 -0.54
N LEU A 68 -15.16 11.61 -0.89
CA LEU A 68 -14.88 11.25 -2.29
C LEU A 68 -16.03 10.45 -2.95
N GLY A 69 -17.09 10.13 -2.19
CA GLY A 69 -18.23 9.36 -2.67
C GLY A 69 -17.85 7.93 -3.06
N LEU A 70 -16.90 7.33 -2.35
CA LEU A 70 -16.40 5.97 -2.60
C LEU A 70 -17.09 4.95 -1.69
N ARG A 71 -17.17 3.70 -2.16
CA ARG A 71 -17.51 2.52 -1.38
C ARG A 71 -16.25 1.70 -1.14
N LEU A 72 -15.78 1.68 0.10
CA LEU A 72 -14.62 0.90 0.50
C LEU A 72 -14.99 -0.58 0.58
N LEU A 73 -14.45 -1.38 -0.34
CA LEU A 73 -14.64 -2.84 -0.37
C LEU A 73 -13.71 -3.53 0.62
N TYR A 74 -12.43 -3.14 0.59
CA TYR A 74 -11.37 -3.85 1.28
C TYR A 74 -10.46 -2.90 2.03
N ALA A 75 -10.18 -3.25 3.29
CA ALA A 75 -9.10 -2.70 4.09
C ALA A 75 -8.01 -3.78 4.18
N VAL A 76 -6.96 -3.64 3.38
CA VAL A 76 -5.95 -4.66 3.18
C VAL A 76 -4.66 -4.31 3.90
N ASN A 77 -3.93 -5.30 4.40
CA ASN A 77 -2.61 -5.11 4.97
C ASN A 77 -1.57 -5.89 4.18
N THR A 78 -0.43 -5.26 3.88
CA THR A 78 0.72 -5.89 3.21
C THR A 78 1.36 -6.96 4.09
N HIS A 79 1.32 -6.77 5.41
CA HIS A 79 1.82 -7.72 6.40
C HIS A 79 1.23 -7.42 7.79
N CYS A 80 1.60 -8.21 8.79
CA CYS A 80 1.30 -7.92 10.19
C CYS A 80 2.31 -6.88 10.71
N HIS A 81 1.90 -5.62 10.81
CA HIS A 81 2.73 -4.50 11.25
C HIS A 81 3.13 -4.63 12.72
N ALA A 82 4.32 -4.14 13.08
CA ALA A 82 4.85 -4.18 14.45
C ALA A 82 4.96 -2.80 15.12
N ASP A 83 4.83 -1.76 14.32
CA ASP A 83 5.03 -0.35 14.67
C ASP A 83 3.71 0.40 14.91
N HIS A 84 2.60 -0.12 14.39
CA HIS A 84 1.26 0.44 14.60
C HIS A 84 0.17 -0.64 14.69
N ILE A 85 -1.01 -0.26 15.20
CA ILE A 85 -2.20 -1.13 15.21
C ILE A 85 -2.99 -0.90 13.92
N THR A 86 -3.33 -1.97 13.20
CA THR A 86 -4.14 -1.85 11.97
C THR A 86 -5.51 -1.24 12.24
N GLY A 87 -5.93 -0.32 11.37
CA GLY A 87 -7.25 0.28 11.36
C GLY A 87 -8.31 -0.57 10.67
N SER A 88 -7.94 -1.69 10.04
CA SER A 88 -8.85 -2.55 9.27
C SER A 88 -10.07 -3.01 10.10
N GLY A 89 -9.86 -3.36 11.37
CA GLY A 89 -10.94 -3.75 12.28
C GLY A 89 -11.94 -2.62 12.55
N LEU A 90 -11.46 -1.39 12.78
CA LEU A 90 -12.34 -0.24 13.02
C LEU A 90 -13.05 0.22 11.74
N LEU A 91 -12.38 0.14 10.59
CA LEU A 91 -12.98 0.49 9.29
C LEU A 91 -14.18 -0.40 8.94
N ARG A 92 -14.15 -1.69 9.29
CA ARG A 92 -15.31 -2.60 9.14
C ARG A 92 -16.55 -2.08 9.89
N SER A 93 -16.36 -1.46 11.05
CA SER A 93 -17.44 -0.87 11.84
C SER A 93 -17.88 0.49 11.30
N LEU A 94 -16.94 1.33 10.85
CA LEU A 94 -17.20 2.68 10.36
C LEU A 94 -17.82 2.72 8.95
N LEU A 95 -17.54 1.71 8.13
CA LEU A 95 -17.97 1.58 6.74
C LEU A 95 -18.55 0.18 6.51
N PRO A 96 -19.86 -0.02 6.80
CA PRO A 96 -20.51 -1.31 6.62
C PRO A 96 -20.34 -1.85 5.20
N GLY A 97 -19.94 -3.12 5.10
CA GLY A 97 -19.62 -3.79 3.83
C GLY A 97 -18.13 -3.82 3.50
N CYS A 98 -17.29 -3.05 4.20
CA CYS A 98 -15.84 -3.21 4.14
C CYS A 98 -15.40 -4.54 4.77
N GLN A 99 -14.47 -5.24 4.13
CA GLN A 99 -13.87 -6.48 4.61
C GLN A 99 -12.37 -6.30 4.87
N SER A 100 -11.86 -6.87 5.96
CA SER A 100 -10.41 -6.92 6.18
C SER A 100 -9.76 -8.04 5.38
N VAL A 101 -8.59 -7.76 4.80
CA VAL A 101 -7.83 -8.74 4.00
C VAL A 101 -6.37 -8.77 4.43
N ILE A 102 -5.80 -9.96 4.57
CA ILE A 102 -4.37 -10.13 4.85
C ILE A 102 -3.86 -11.47 4.30
N SER A 103 -2.56 -11.61 4.09
CA SER A 103 -1.94 -12.87 3.69
C SER A 103 -2.26 -14.02 4.65
N ARG A 104 -2.58 -15.21 4.13
CA ARG A 104 -2.76 -16.42 4.94
C ARG A 104 -1.50 -16.76 5.74
N LEU A 105 -0.33 -16.50 5.17
CA LEU A 105 0.97 -16.78 5.81
C LEU A 105 1.31 -15.80 6.94
N SER A 106 0.55 -14.72 7.12
CA SER A 106 0.70 -13.83 8.27
C SER A 106 0.26 -14.45 9.59
N GLY A 107 -0.61 -15.48 9.54
CA GLY A 107 -1.25 -16.06 10.73
C GLY A 107 -2.25 -15.15 11.44
N ALA A 108 -2.51 -13.94 10.91
CA ALA A 108 -3.43 -12.98 11.50
C ALA A 108 -4.90 -13.27 11.13
N GLN A 109 -5.81 -12.74 11.95
CA GLN A 109 -7.25 -12.82 11.67
C GLN A 109 -7.68 -11.72 10.70
N ALA A 110 -8.52 -12.08 9.73
CA ALA A 110 -9.15 -11.17 8.77
C ALA A 110 -10.44 -11.82 8.25
N ASP A 111 -11.31 -11.04 7.58
CA ASP A 111 -12.49 -11.59 6.92
C ASP A 111 -12.08 -12.46 5.71
N LEU A 112 -11.03 -12.06 5.00
CA LEU A 112 -10.50 -12.75 3.83
C LEU A 112 -8.99 -12.96 3.95
N HIS A 113 -8.51 -14.11 3.46
CA HIS A 113 -7.10 -14.44 3.40
C HIS A 113 -6.65 -14.67 1.96
N ILE A 114 -5.50 -14.10 1.62
CA ILE A 114 -4.91 -14.14 0.26
C ILE A 114 -3.56 -14.87 0.23
N GLU A 115 -3.18 -15.34 -0.95
CA GLU A 115 -1.93 -16.02 -1.28
C GLU A 115 -1.28 -15.45 -2.55
N ASP A 116 -0.09 -15.96 -2.91
CA ASP A 116 0.58 -15.58 -4.17
C ASP A 116 -0.32 -15.91 -5.37
N GLY A 117 -0.48 -14.95 -6.28
CA GLY A 117 -1.31 -15.07 -7.48
C GLY A 117 -2.78 -14.68 -7.30
N ASP A 118 -3.27 -14.47 -6.07
CA ASP A 118 -4.62 -13.97 -5.83
C ASP A 118 -4.79 -12.53 -6.34
N SER A 119 -6.02 -12.18 -6.73
CA SER A 119 -6.34 -10.87 -7.31
C SER A 119 -7.52 -10.20 -6.60
N ILE A 120 -7.28 -8.99 -6.08
CA ILE A 120 -8.28 -8.20 -5.36
C ILE A 120 -8.88 -7.15 -6.30
N HIS A 121 -10.14 -7.32 -6.67
CA HIS A 121 -10.82 -6.49 -7.66
C HIS A 121 -11.57 -5.31 -7.03
N PHE A 122 -11.55 -4.16 -7.70
CA PHE A 122 -12.33 -2.97 -7.33
C PHE A 122 -12.63 -2.15 -8.59
N GLY A 123 -13.89 -2.15 -9.03
CA GLY A 123 -14.26 -1.63 -10.34
C GLY A 123 -13.55 -2.38 -11.47
N ARG A 124 -12.96 -1.64 -12.39
CA ARG A 124 -12.15 -2.20 -13.49
C ARG A 124 -10.69 -2.50 -13.13
N PHE A 125 -10.27 -2.17 -11.91
CA PHE A 125 -8.90 -2.35 -11.44
C PHE A 125 -8.78 -3.61 -10.61
N ALA A 126 -7.57 -4.15 -10.55
CA ALA A 126 -7.24 -5.24 -9.65
C ALA A 126 -5.82 -5.11 -9.10
N LEU A 127 -5.60 -5.61 -7.89
CA LEU A 127 -4.28 -5.80 -7.30
C LEU A 127 -3.91 -7.29 -7.37
N GLU A 128 -2.88 -7.62 -8.15
CA GLU A 128 -2.20 -8.92 -8.10
C GLU A 128 -1.39 -9.02 -6.80
N THR A 129 -1.57 -10.12 -6.08
CA THR A 129 -0.83 -10.42 -4.86
C THR A 129 0.43 -11.19 -5.20
N ARG A 130 1.60 -10.61 -4.93
CA ARG A 130 2.89 -11.31 -4.98
C ARG A 130 3.39 -11.57 -3.58
N ALA A 131 3.57 -12.83 -3.21
CA ALA A 131 4.24 -13.17 -1.97
C ALA A 131 5.67 -12.64 -2.02
N SER A 132 6.00 -11.75 -1.08
CA SER A 132 7.32 -11.15 -0.95
C SER A 132 7.82 -11.26 0.50
N PRO A 133 7.91 -12.49 1.05
CA PRO A 133 8.32 -12.70 2.44
C PRO A 133 9.76 -12.28 2.68
N GLY A 134 10.10 -12.04 3.93
CA GLY A 134 11.48 -11.77 4.34
C GLY A 134 11.58 -10.78 5.49
N HIS A 135 10.83 -9.67 5.42
CA HIS A 135 10.59 -8.84 6.59
C HIS A 135 9.75 -9.62 7.62
N THR A 136 8.65 -10.22 7.16
CA THR A 136 7.87 -11.25 7.86
C THR A 136 7.55 -12.39 6.88
N PRO A 137 7.14 -13.59 7.32
CA PRO A 137 6.69 -14.66 6.41
C PRO A 137 5.37 -14.32 5.69
N GLY A 138 4.58 -13.39 6.22
CA GLY A 138 3.29 -12.98 5.67
C GLY A 138 3.34 -11.79 4.73
N CYS A 139 4.52 -11.22 4.44
CA CYS A 139 4.62 -10.05 3.56
C CYS A 139 4.19 -10.36 2.13
N VAL A 140 3.35 -9.49 1.59
CA VAL A 140 2.97 -9.47 0.17
C VAL A 140 3.20 -8.09 -0.42
N THR A 141 3.47 -8.06 -1.72
CA THR A 141 3.48 -6.87 -2.56
C THR A 141 2.21 -6.89 -3.40
N PHE A 142 1.47 -5.79 -3.39
CA PHE A 142 0.30 -5.62 -4.26
C PHE A 142 0.71 -4.90 -5.54
N VAL A 143 0.46 -5.48 -6.70
CA VAL A 143 0.80 -4.89 -8.00
C VAL A 143 -0.48 -4.55 -8.75
N LEU A 144 -0.62 -3.31 -9.21
CA LEU A 144 -1.77 -2.91 -10.02
C LEU A 144 -1.78 -3.70 -11.34
N ASN A 145 -2.95 -4.08 -11.84
CA ASN A 145 -3.12 -4.98 -13.00
C ASN A 145 -2.50 -4.49 -14.32
N ASP A 146 -2.11 -3.22 -14.42
CA ASP A 146 -1.36 -2.66 -15.56
C ASP A 146 0.15 -2.54 -15.31
N HIS A 147 0.62 -3.06 -14.18
CA HIS A 147 1.99 -3.02 -13.66
C HIS A 147 2.59 -1.61 -13.50
N SER A 148 1.77 -0.56 -13.44
CA SER A 148 2.25 0.81 -13.25
C SER A 148 2.64 1.14 -11.81
N MET A 149 2.12 0.38 -10.83
CA MET A 149 2.35 0.63 -9.40
C MET A 149 2.50 -0.69 -8.63
N ALA A 150 3.41 -0.69 -7.65
CA ALA A 150 3.60 -1.77 -6.68
C ALA A 150 3.65 -1.21 -5.26
N PHE A 151 2.80 -1.76 -4.38
CA PHE A 151 2.74 -1.43 -2.96
C PHE A 151 3.50 -2.50 -2.19
N THR A 152 4.72 -2.18 -1.78
CA THR A 152 5.75 -3.16 -1.41
C THR A 152 5.81 -3.49 0.08
N GLY A 153 4.91 -2.91 0.87
CA GLY A 153 4.97 -3.01 2.33
C GLY A 153 6.37 -2.61 2.83
N ASP A 154 6.91 -3.43 3.73
CA ASP A 154 8.28 -3.31 4.22
C ASP A 154 9.26 -4.27 3.54
N ALA A 155 8.86 -4.95 2.46
CA ALA A 155 9.80 -5.76 1.69
C ALA A 155 10.82 -4.86 0.95
N LEU A 156 10.36 -3.76 0.37
CA LEU A 156 11.22 -2.76 -0.28
C LEU A 156 10.80 -1.36 0.15
N LEU A 157 11.76 -0.57 0.64
CA LEU A 157 11.60 0.83 1.03
C LEU A 157 12.34 1.74 0.05
N ILE A 158 12.12 3.06 0.14
CA ILE A 158 12.87 4.03 -0.66
C ILE A 158 14.33 4.01 -0.24
N ARG A 159 15.18 3.45 -1.13
CA ARG A 159 16.63 3.27 -0.90
C ARG A 159 16.93 2.47 0.37
N GLY A 160 16.11 1.47 0.67
CA GLY A 160 16.27 0.58 1.82
C GLY A 160 15.33 -0.61 1.77
N CYS A 161 15.27 -1.37 2.86
CA CYS A 161 14.31 -2.45 3.06
C CYS A 161 13.96 -2.54 4.54
N GLY A 162 12.85 -3.22 4.86
CA GLY A 162 12.50 -3.54 6.23
C GLY A 162 13.55 -4.42 6.91
N ARG A 163 13.58 -4.35 8.24
CA ARG A 163 14.45 -5.21 9.07
C ARG A 163 14.05 -6.69 8.93
N THR A 164 14.94 -7.62 9.26
CA THR A 164 14.67 -9.06 9.10
C THR A 164 15.08 -9.90 10.31
N ASP A 165 15.18 -9.28 11.48
CA ASP A 165 15.65 -9.87 12.74
C ASP A 165 14.53 -10.11 13.76
N PHE A 166 13.28 -9.71 13.43
CA PHE A 166 12.07 -9.92 14.21
C PHE A 166 11.00 -10.64 13.37
N GLN A 167 9.89 -11.04 13.99
CA GLN A 167 8.71 -11.61 13.30
C GLN A 167 9.02 -12.76 12.33
N GLN A 168 10.01 -13.60 12.68
CA GLN A 168 10.49 -14.71 11.84
C GLN A 168 11.05 -14.26 10.48
N GLY A 169 11.59 -13.03 10.42
CA GLY A 169 12.25 -12.48 9.25
C GLY A 169 13.51 -13.24 8.85
N CYS A 170 13.89 -13.09 7.58
CA CYS A 170 15.07 -13.71 7.00
C CYS A 170 15.62 -12.85 5.86
N ALA A 171 16.84 -12.30 6.03
CA ALA A 171 17.49 -11.46 5.04
C ALA A 171 17.67 -12.16 3.68
N LYS A 172 18.02 -13.45 3.70
CA LYS A 172 18.18 -14.24 2.46
C LYS A 172 16.85 -14.36 1.72
N THR A 173 15.77 -14.68 2.45
CA THR A 173 14.42 -14.75 1.86
C THR A 173 14.00 -13.40 1.30
N LEU A 174 14.25 -12.31 2.04
CA LEU A 174 13.91 -10.96 1.59
C LEU A 174 14.63 -10.60 0.28
N TYR A 175 15.93 -10.90 0.19
CA TYR A 175 16.71 -10.67 -1.02
C TYR A 175 16.11 -11.37 -2.23
N HIS A 176 15.78 -12.67 -2.10
CA HIS A 176 15.13 -13.43 -3.17
C HIS A 176 13.76 -12.85 -3.54
N SER A 177 12.91 -12.55 -2.55
CA SER A 177 11.60 -11.94 -2.76
C SER A 177 11.68 -10.65 -3.57
N VAL A 178 12.58 -9.73 -3.20
CA VAL A 178 12.74 -8.46 -3.91
C VAL A 178 13.22 -8.70 -5.34
N HIS A 179 14.25 -9.53 -5.54
CA HIS A 179 14.83 -9.77 -6.85
C HIS A 179 13.90 -10.53 -7.82
N GLU A 180 13.12 -11.48 -7.31
CA GLU A 180 12.31 -12.38 -8.13
C GLU A 180 10.90 -11.85 -8.36
N LYS A 181 10.34 -11.07 -7.41
CA LYS A 181 8.95 -10.62 -7.45
C LYS A 181 8.78 -9.13 -7.74
N ILE A 182 9.71 -8.30 -7.30
CA ILE A 182 9.61 -6.83 -7.42
C ILE A 182 10.48 -6.34 -8.58
N PHE A 183 11.78 -6.67 -8.61
CA PHE A 183 12.71 -6.22 -9.66
C PHE A 183 12.45 -6.84 -11.04
N THR A 184 11.52 -7.77 -11.15
CA THR A 184 11.00 -8.32 -12.40
C THR A 184 9.86 -7.49 -13.01
N LEU A 185 9.36 -6.49 -12.29
CA LEU A 185 8.36 -5.53 -12.81
C LEU A 185 8.98 -4.58 -13.85
N PRO A 186 8.17 -3.96 -14.72
CA PRO A 186 8.63 -2.95 -15.66
C PRO A 186 9.42 -1.84 -14.97
N GLY A 187 10.48 -1.36 -15.60
CA GLY A 187 11.36 -0.38 -14.98
C GLY A 187 10.69 0.96 -14.67
N ASP A 188 9.56 1.28 -15.28
CA ASP A 188 8.74 2.46 -15.00
C ASP A 188 7.67 2.24 -13.93
N CYS A 189 7.53 1.02 -13.40
CA CYS A 189 6.65 0.71 -12.27
C CYS A 189 7.05 1.52 -11.03
N LEU A 190 6.07 2.22 -10.45
CA LEU A 190 6.25 3.03 -9.25
C LEU A 190 6.24 2.16 -8.00
N ILE A 191 7.13 2.48 -7.05
CA ILE A 191 7.25 1.78 -5.77
C ILE A 191 6.63 2.63 -4.65
N TYR A 192 5.65 2.04 -3.96
CA TYR A 192 4.93 2.63 -2.83
C TYR A 192 5.17 1.79 -1.56
N PRO A 193 6.12 2.17 -0.69
CA PRO A 193 6.42 1.40 0.53
C PRO A 193 5.37 1.63 1.63
N ALA A 194 5.34 0.78 2.66
CA ALA A 194 4.55 1.05 3.86
C ALA A 194 5.15 2.18 4.73
N HIS A 195 6.46 2.39 4.68
CA HIS A 195 7.14 3.41 5.51
C HIS A 195 8.18 4.24 4.74
N ASP A 196 8.36 5.49 5.17
CA ASP A 196 9.55 6.30 4.88
C ASP A 196 9.92 7.17 6.08
N TYR A 197 11.21 7.26 6.39
CA TYR A 197 11.71 7.94 7.60
C TYR A 197 12.55 9.18 7.27
N ARG A 198 12.62 9.58 6.00
CA ARG A 198 13.49 10.67 5.53
C ARG A 198 12.73 11.77 4.80
N ASP A 199 11.40 11.78 4.92
CA ASP A 199 10.50 12.70 4.20
C ASP A 199 10.79 12.70 2.69
N PHE A 200 11.23 11.57 2.13
CA PHE A 200 11.20 11.40 0.69
C PHE A 200 9.73 11.25 0.32
N ALA A 201 9.06 12.36 -0.01
CA ALA A 201 7.85 12.29 -0.82
C ALA A 201 8.17 11.36 -1.99
N VAL A 202 7.44 10.25 -2.15
CA VAL A 202 7.64 9.29 -3.26
C VAL A 202 7.77 10.15 -4.52
N PRO A 203 8.98 10.34 -5.04
CA PRO A 203 9.12 11.29 -6.13
C PRO A 203 8.47 10.58 -7.31
N ALA A 204 7.84 11.33 -8.21
CA ALA A 204 7.06 10.80 -9.34
C ALA A 204 7.87 9.93 -10.35
N ASN A 205 9.06 9.48 -9.95
CA ASN A 205 10.12 8.86 -10.72
C ASN A 205 10.90 7.79 -9.93
N MET A 206 10.45 7.31 -8.75
CA MET A 206 11.04 6.08 -8.19
C MET A 206 10.56 4.89 -9.01
N ARG A 207 11.49 4.38 -9.80
CA ARG A 207 11.30 3.41 -10.86
C ARG A 207 11.86 2.06 -10.43
N CYS A 208 11.16 0.99 -10.72
CA CYS A 208 11.66 -0.36 -10.50
C CYS A 208 12.98 -0.58 -11.28
N GLY A 209 13.95 -1.28 -10.70
CA GLY A 209 15.18 -1.69 -11.38
C GLY A 209 16.48 -1.07 -10.87
N ILE A 210 17.58 -1.77 -11.13
CA ILE A 210 18.94 -1.31 -10.87
C ILE A 210 19.24 -0.20 -11.88
N GLN A 211 19.34 1.05 -11.42
CA GLN A 211 19.91 2.12 -12.24
C GLN A 211 21.38 1.78 -12.49
N THR A 212 21.69 1.22 -13.66
CA THR A 212 23.08 1.18 -14.13
C THR A 212 23.57 2.63 -14.20
N PRO A 213 24.69 2.99 -13.56
CA PRO A 213 25.21 4.34 -13.65
C PRO A 213 25.46 4.69 -15.13
N PRO A 214 25.27 5.96 -15.53
CA PRO A 214 25.61 6.38 -16.88
C PRO A 214 27.10 6.11 -17.13
N SER A 215 27.37 5.52 -18.30
CA SER A 215 28.72 5.28 -18.83
C SER A 215 29.52 6.57 -18.96
#